data_AF-A0A327TN35-F1
#
_entry.id   AF-A0A327TN35-F1
#
_cell.length_a   1.000
_cell.length_b   1.000
_cell.length_c   1.000
_cell.angle_alpha   90.00
_cell.angle_beta   90.00
_cell.angle_gamma   90.00
#
_symmetry.space_group_name_H-M   'P 1'
#
loop_
_entity.id
_entity.type
_entity.pdbx_description
1 polymer ?
#
loop_
_entity_poly.entity_id
_entity_poly.type
_entity_poly.pdbx_seq_one_letter_code
_entity_poly.pdbx_strand_id
1 'polypeptide(L)' 'MKCTAMVLSEREEDGKRVCRAVWQCGDRHLWWGWSDRPEEPLETCPYPDFGA' A
#
# COMPACT_ATOMS: atom_id res chain seq x y z
N MET A 1 -2.07 -13.20 -2.75
CA MET A 1 -2.32 -11.78 -2.44
C MET A 1 -2.94 -11.14 -3.66
N LYS A 2 -3.81 -10.14 -3.47
CA LYS A 2 -4.42 -9.35 -4.54
C LYS A 2 -4.26 -7.87 -4.22
N CYS A 3 -3.95 -7.04 -5.21
CA CYS A 3 -4.03 -5.59 -5.08
C CYS A 3 -5.50 -5.15 -5.11
N THR A 4 -5.97 -4.49 -4.05
CA THR A 4 -7.39 -4.12 -3.87
C THR A 4 -7.65 -2.63 -4.03
N ALA A 5 -6.68 -1.78 -3.70
CA ALA A 5 -6.81 -0.33 -3.76
C ALA A 5 -5.45 0.35 -4.01
N MET A 6 -5.50 1.64 -4.33
CA MET A 6 -4.33 2.52 -4.36
C MET A 6 -4.61 3.78 -3.56
N VAL A 7 -3.64 4.20 -2.76
CA VAL A 7 -3.74 5.36 -1.86
C VAL A 7 -2.66 6.34 -2.24
N LEU A 8 -3.04 7.54 -2.66
CA LEU A 8 -2.05 8.59 -2.91
C LEU A 8 -1.44 9.03 -1.58
N SER A 9 -0.12 8.90 -1.43
CA SER A 9 0.61 9.21 -0.22
C SER A 9 1.84 10.06 -0.54
N GLU A 10 2.23 10.92 0.39
CA GLU A 10 3.50 11.64 0.31
C GLU A 10 4.62 10.77 0.89
N ARG A 11 5.71 10.62 0.14
CA ARG A 11 6.89 9.89 0.57
C ARG A 11 7.82 10.85 1.29
N GLU A 12 8.02 10.65 2.58
CA GLU A 12 8.81 11.55 3.42
C GLU A 12 10.28 11.66 2.96
N GLU A 13 10.84 10.60 2.38
CA GLU A 13 12.23 10.56 1.89
C GLU A 13 12.52 11.63 0.81
N ASP A 14 11.60 11.84 -0.14
CA ASP A 14 11.82 12.72 -1.29
C ASP A 14 10.71 13.75 -1.51
N GLY A 15 9.74 13.82 -0.60
CA GLY A 15 8.59 14.73 -0.65
C GLY A 15 7.66 14.50 -1.84
N LYS A 16 7.82 13.39 -2.59
CA LYS A 16 6.99 13.13 -3.77
C LYS A 16 5.68 12.48 -3.37
N ARG A 17 4.61 12.82 -4.10
CA ARG A 17 3.33 12.12 -3.98
C ARG A 17 3.28 10.96 -4.95
N VAL A 18 3.22 9.76 -4.40
CA VAL A 18 3.15 8.51 -5.17
C VAL A 18 2.08 7.61 -4.57
N CYS A 19 1.47 6.76 -5.38
CA CYS A 19 0.49 5.80 -4.89
C CYS A 19 1.17 4.71 -4.07
N ARG A 20 0.57 4.37 -2.93
CA ARG A 20 0.77 3.10 -2.25
C ARG A 20 -0.27 2.09 -2.74
N ALA A 21 0.18 0.97 -3.30
CA ALA A 21 -0.68 -0.14 -3.66
C ALA A 21 -1.04 -0.93 -2.40
N VAL A 22 -2.33 -1.18 -2.17
CA VAL A 22 -2.84 -1.95 -1.03
C VAL A 22 -3.05 -3.39 -1.46
N TRP A 23 -2.46 -4.30 -0.71
CA TRP A 23 -2.50 -5.74 -0.93
C TRP A 23 -3.25 -6.43 0.20
N GLN A 24 -4.10 -7.39 -0.17
CA GLN A 24 -4.87 -8.20 0.77
C GLN A 24 -4.59 -9.69 0.55
N CYS A 25 -4.49 -10.48 1.63
CA CYS A 25 -4.50 -11.94 1.58
C CYS A 25 -5.91 -12.51 1.83
N GLY A 26 -6.07 -13.83 1.67
CA GLY A 26 -7.35 -14.52 1.94
C GLY A 26 -7.84 -14.34 3.38
N ASP A 27 -6.93 -14.16 4.34
CA ASP A 27 -7.23 -13.91 5.76
C ASP A 27 -7.49 -12.43 6.08
N ARG A 28 -7.62 -11.57 5.05
CA ARG A 28 -7.90 -10.13 5.16
C ARG A 28 -6.82 -9.28 5.83
N HIS A 29 -5.61 -9.79 6.03
CA HIS A 29 -4.48 -8.94 6.39
C HIS A 29 -4.19 -7.93 5.26
N LEU A 30 -3.90 -6.70 5.66
CA LEU A 30 -3.62 -5.59 4.74
C LEU A 30 -2.16 -5.17 4.84
N TRP A 31 -1.55 -5.07 3.67
CA TRP A 31 -0.23 -4.50 3.49
C TRP A 31 -0.28 -3.44 2.42
N TRP A 32 0.73 -2.58 2.40
CA TRP A 32 0.89 -1.60 1.35
C TRP A 32 2.35 -1.38 1.02
N GLY A 33 2.61 -0.90 -0.19
CA GLY A 33 3.96 -0.58 -0.65
C GLY A 33 3.90 0.43 -1.78
N TRP A 34 5.02 1.08 -2.05
CA TRP A 34 5.13 2.06 -3.11
C TRP A 34 4.91 1.44 -4.49
N SER A 35 3.96 1.95 -5.27
CA SER A 35 3.65 1.40 -6.60
C SER A 35 4.80 1.55 -7.60
N ASP A 36 5.66 2.55 -7.40
CA ASP A 36 6.86 2.81 -8.19
C ASP A 36 8.10 2.04 -7.71
N ARG A 37 8.01 1.31 -6.58
CA ARG A 37 9.11 0.52 -6.02
C ARG A 37 8.61 -0.88 -5.62
N PRO A 38 8.22 -1.73 -6.59
CA PRO A 38 7.62 -3.04 -6.30
C PRO A 38 8.60 -4.02 -5.64
N GLU A 39 9.90 -3.77 -5.74
CA GLU A 39 10.96 -4.54 -5.05
C GLU A 39 11.16 -4.17 -3.57
N GLU A 40 10.60 -3.06 -3.09
CA GLU A 40 10.65 -2.72 -1.67
C GLU A 40 9.70 -3.61 -0.84
N PRO A 41 10.04 -3.93 0.42
CA PRO A 41 9.17 -4.72 1.28
C PRO A 41 7.82 -4.05 1.51
N LEU A 42 6.75 -4.86 1.53
CA LEU A 42 5.43 -4.39 1.92
C LEU A 42 5.38 -4.10 3.42
N GLU A 43 4.84 -2.94 3.78
CA GLU A 43 4.62 -2.52 5.16
C GLU A 43 3.20 -2.90 5.61
N THR A 44 2.99 -3.03 6.92
CA THR A 44 1.64 -3.17 7.47
C THR A 44 0.84 -1.90 7.18
N CYS A 45 -0.36 -2.07 6.62
CA CYS A 45 -1.24 -0.94 6.37
C CYS A 45 -1.91 -0.50 7.69
N PRO A 46 -1.77 0.77 8.12
CA PRO A 46 -2.36 1.24 9.38
C PRO A 46 -3.88 1.48 9.28
N TYR A 47 -4.46 1.39 8.08
CA TYR A 47 -5.88 1.64 7.82
C TYR A 47 -6.60 0.32 7.51
N PRO A 48 -7.45 -0.17 8.42
CA PRO A 48 -8.11 -1.47 8.25
C PRO A 48 -9.23 -1.49 7.19
N ASP A 49 -9.69 -0.33 6.71
CA ASP A 49 -10.93 -0.19 5.93
C ASP A 49 -10.75 0.29 4.48
N PHE A 50 -9.64 -0.03 3.81
CA PHE A 50 -9.47 0.31 2.39
C PHE A 50 -10.32 -0.52 1.41
N GLY A 51 -11.25 -1.33 1.90
CA GLY A 51 -12.17 -2.14 1.09
C GLY A 51 -13.59 -1.63 1.18
N ALA A 52 -14.01 -0.85 0.19
CA ALA A 52 -15.42 -0.68 -0.18
C ALA A 52 -15.67 -1.44 -1.50
#